data_AF-A0A075NWQ0-F1
#
_entry.id   AF-A0A075NWQ0-F1
#
_cell.length_a   1.000
_cell.length_b   1.000
_cell.length_c   1.000
_cell.angle_alpha   90.00
_cell.angle_beta   90.00
_cell.angle_gamma   90.00
#
_symmetry.space_group_name_H-M   'P 1'
#
loop_
_entity.id
_entity.type
_entity.pdbx_description
1 polymer ?
#
loop_
_entity_poly.entity_id
_entity_poly.type
_entity_poly.pdbx_seq_one_letter_code
_entity_poly.pdbx_strand_id
1 'polypeptide(L)'
;MEVNAKDKSRRRILKGLAAGTAVASIPAKSVWANTVTTSIVASGQGSSNLTTQCLAVLSPGYYKNHSGWPSHESFYYIFGGDLIGTADTKTSTSELRSVTLQDVLDAPGGGGTLKVSNNKSKLGGPSNVNYFLVAMYANAYMSGSNDVWFPVADPSSGGAYSTPEAYARDLYSDAKWNTYSVADEMSNFIDDNHVGNVCQ
;
A
#
# COMPACT_ATOMS: atom_id res chain seq x y z
N MET A 1 46.12 -23.90 -3.86
CA MET A 1 45.32 -22.91 -4.61
C MET A 1 44.00 -22.77 -3.90
N GLU A 2 43.90 -21.75 -3.06
CA GLU A 2 42.67 -21.37 -2.37
C GLU A 2 41.68 -20.78 -3.38
N VAL A 3 40.46 -21.29 -3.38
CA VAL A 3 39.33 -20.61 -4.04
C VAL A 3 38.41 -20.06 -2.96
N ASN A 4 38.34 -18.74 -2.97
CA ASN A 4 37.65 -17.83 -2.07
C ASN A 4 36.12 -18.05 -2.11
N ALA A 5 35.55 -18.55 -1.02
CA ALA A 5 34.10 -18.65 -0.84
C ALA A 5 33.55 -17.31 -0.35
N LYS A 6 33.27 -16.37 -1.26
CA LYS A 6 32.48 -15.18 -0.98
C LYS A 6 31.03 -15.38 -1.40
N ASP A 7 30.32 -15.99 -0.47
CA ASP A 7 28.93 -15.78 -0.07
C ASP A 7 28.20 -14.57 -0.73
N LYS A 8 27.14 -14.85 -1.52
CA LYS A 8 25.74 -14.58 -1.12
C LYS A 8 24.78 -15.21 -2.13
N SER A 9 24.26 -16.37 -1.74
CA SER A 9 23.38 -17.24 -2.52
C SER A 9 22.04 -16.57 -2.88
N ARG A 10 21.74 -16.58 -4.19
CA ARG A 10 20.42 -16.33 -4.78
C ARG A 10 19.47 -17.49 -4.42
N ARG A 11 18.26 -17.19 -3.92
CA ARG A 11 17.09 -18.08 -3.74
C ARG A 11 17.37 -19.41 -3.01
N ARG A 12 17.08 -19.45 -1.70
CA ARG A 12 16.80 -20.70 -1.00
C ARG A 12 15.30 -20.95 -0.93
N ILE A 13 14.78 -21.68 -1.91
CA ILE A 13 13.50 -22.39 -1.77
C ILE A 13 13.83 -23.66 -1.00
N LEU A 14 13.56 -23.66 0.31
CA LEU A 14 13.69 -24.88 1.10
C LEU A 14 12.42 -25.72 0.88
N LYS A 15 12.57 -26.78 0.09
CA LYS A 15 11.62 -27.90 0.03
C LYS A 15 11.63 -28.58 1.40
N GLY A 16 10.48 -28.61 2.07
CA GLY A 16 10.33 -29.25 3.37
C GLY A 16 8.86 -29.49 3.68
N LEU A 17 8.33 -30.58 3.13
CA LEU A 17 6.98 -31.08 3.35
C LEU A 17 6.91 -31.73 4.74
N ALA A 18 6.02 -31.27 5.63
CA ALA A 18 5.53 -32.03 6.77
C ALA A 18 4.09 -31.60 7.08
N ALA A 19 3.23 -32.61 7.28
CA ALA A 19 1.79 -32.54 7.28
C ALA A 19 1.16 -31.63 8.37
N GLY A 20 0.12 -30.90 7.99
CA GLY A 20 -0.74 -30.12 8.89
C GLY A 20 -1.19 -28.82 8.24
N THR A 21 -2.46 -28.75 7.86
CA THR A 21 -3.16 -27.56 7.31
C THR A 21 -2.50 -26.90 6.09
N ALA A 22 -3.06 -27.16 4.90
CA ALA A 22 -2.78 -26.33 3.74
C ALA A 22 -3.32 -24.91 3.98
N VAL A 23 -2.49 -24.00 4.47
CA VAL A 23 -2.68 -22.58 4.18
C VAL A 23 -2.18 -22.38 2.75
N ALA A 24 -3.07 -22.71 1.82
CA ALA A 24 -2.90 -22.35 0.42
C ALA A 24 -2.91 -20.82 0.31
N SER A 25 -1.92 -20.30 -0.42
CA SER A 25 -1.82 -18.92 -0.93
C SER A 25 -1.97 -17.79 0.08
N ILE A 26 -0.86 -17.39 0.70
CA ILE A 26 -0.60 -15.95 0.72
C ILE A 26 -0.33 -15.60 -0.75
N PRO A 27 -1.13 -14.76 -1.42
CA PRO A 27 -0.72 -14.24 -2.72
C PRO A 27 0.58 -13.48 -2.50
N ALA A 28 1.70 -14.13 -2.83
CA ALA A 28 2.99 -13.50 -2.95
C ALA A 28 2.83 -12.28 -3.87
N LYS A 29 3.08 -11.08 -3.36
CA LYS A 29 2.98 -9.84 -4.14
C LYS A 29 1.61 -9.70 -4.81
N SER A 30 0.58 -9.71 -3.97
CA SER A 30 -0.67 -8.95 -4.05
C SER A 30 -1.12 -8.47 -5.45
N VAL A 31 -2.35 -8.80 -5.83
CA VAL A 31 -2.98 -8.52 -7.15
C VAL A 31 -2.78 -7.07 -7.65
N TRP A 32 -2.62 -6.12 -6.74
CA TRP A 32 -2.34 -4.71 -6.99
C TRP A 32 -0.87 -4.37 -7.30
N ALA A 33 0.10 -5.17 -6.83
CA ALA A 33 1.52 -5.06 -7.19
C ALA A 33 1.84 -5.74 -8.53
N ASN A 34 1.16 -6.86 -8.86
CA ASN A 34 1.31 -7.56 -10.14
C ASN A 34 0.88 -6.73 -11.35
N THR A 35 -0.10 -5.84 -11.19
CA THR A 35 -0.54 -4.92 -12.25
C THR A 35 0.56 -3.96 -12.70
N VAL A 36 1.42 -3.49 -11.79
CA VAL A 36 2.54 -2.59 -12.15
C VAL A 36 3.78 -3.39 -12.60
N THR A 37 3.93 -4.66 -12.19
CA THR A 37 5.10 -5.48 -12.52
C THR A 37 5.05 -6.16 -13.89
N THR A 38 3.95 -6.10 -14.64
CA THR A 38 3.89 -6.62 -16.02
C THR A 38 4.53 -5.70 -17.06
N SER A 39 4.91 -4.47 -16.70
CA SER A 39 5.50 -3.48 -17.61
C SER A 39 7.04 -3.46 -17.58
N ILE A 40 7.69 -4.55 -17.16
CA ILE A 40 9.09 -4.80 -17.53
C ILE A 40 9.07 -5.60 -18.82
N VAL A 41 8.84 -4.90 -19.94
CA VAL A 41 8.98 -5.51 -21.26
C VAL A 41 10.46 -5.83 -21.45
N ALA A 42 10.81 -7.11 -21.40
CA ALA A 42 12.03 -7.62 -22.00
C ALA A 42 11.87 -7.52 -23.54
N SER A 43 11.95 -6.32 -24.10
CA SER A 43 12.10 -6.12 -25.54
C SER A 43 13.58 -6.00 -25.86
N GLY A 44 14.20 -7.15 -26.14
CA GLY A 44 15.24 -7.14 -27.16
C GLY A 44 14.63 -6.59 -28.46
N GLN A 45 15.38 -5.72 -29.13
CA GLN A 45 15.05 -4.99 -30.37
C GLN A 45 14.25 -3.69 -30.25
N GLY A 46 15.00 -2.58 -30.24
CA GLY A 46 14.90 -1.59 -31.32
C GLY A 46 13.98 -0.38 -31.10
N SER A 47 14.56 0.73 -30.67
CA SER A 47 14.15 2.11 -30.99
C SER A 47 12.71 2.51 -30.64
N SER A 48 12.52 2.99 -29.41
CA SER A 48 11.53 4.01 -29.00
C SER A 48 12.00 4.56 -27.65
N ASN A 49 11.80 5.84 -27.37
CA ASN A 49 12.08 6.48 -26.07
C ASN A 49 11.12 5.95 -24.97
N LEU A 50 11.15 4.64 -24.71
CA LEU A 50 10.50 4.00 -23.58
C LEU A 50 11.41 4.24 -22.37
N THR A 51 11.25 5.39 -21.74
CA THR A 51 11.75 5.57 -20.38
C THR A 51 11.03 4.56 -19.50
N THR A 52 11.69 3.45 -19.17
CA THR A 52 11.23 2.49 -18.17
C THR A 52 11.18 3.20 -16.81
N GLN A 53 10.07 3.87 -16.51
CA GLN A 53 9.89 4.49 -15.20
C GLN A 53 9.72 3.37 -14.19
N CYS A 54 10.67 3.23 -13.26
CA CYS A 54 10.54 2.23 -12.19
C CYS A 54 9.39 2.64 -11.27
N LEU A 55 8.70 1.63 -10.73
CA LEU A 55 7.73 1.82 -9.66
C LEU A 55 8.38 2.64 -8.54
N ALA A 56 7.76 3.74 -8.14
CA ALA A 56 8.28 4.65 -7.14
C ALA A 56 7.11 5.20 -6.31
N VAL A 57 7.15 4.99 -4.99
CA VAL A 57 6.10 5.38 -4.06
C VAL A 57 6.64 6.16 -2.88
N LEU A 58 5.81 7.00 -2.28
CA LEU A 58 6.13 7.77 -1.10
C LEU A 58 5.48 7.16 0.14
N SER A 59 6.08 7.44 1.28
CA SER A 59 5.65 6.89 2.56
C SER A 59 4.45 7.66 3.12
N PRO A 60 3.66 7.04 4.02
CA PRO A 60 2.60 7.76 4.73
C PRO A 60 3.12 9.02 5.46
N GLY A 61 4.36 8.98 5.96
CA GLY A 61 4.99 10.11 6.64
C GLY A 61 5.31 11.29 5.69
N TYR A 62 5.55 11.02 4.40
CA TYR A 62 5.62 12.07 3.40
C TYR A 62 4.26 12.76 3.25
N TYR A 63 3.20 11.99 2.98
CA TYR A 63 1.86 12.52 2.73
C TYR A 63 1.26 13.26 3.93
N LYS A 64 1.63 12.87 5.14
CA LYS A 64 1.28 13.59 6.37
C LYS A 64 1.71 15.06 6.35
N ASN A 65 2.84 15.36 5.72
CA ASN A 65 3.49 16.67 5.75
C ASN A 65 3.41 17.43 4.41
N HIS A 66 2.74 16.87 3.39
CA HIS A 66 2.68 17.44 2.05
C HIS A 66 1.24 17.52 1.54
N SER A 67 0.93 18.61 0.82
CA SER A 67 -0.37 18.87 0.20
C SER A 67 -0.36 18.54 -1.30
N GLY A 68 -1.47 18.79 -2.00
CA GLY A 68 -1.61 18.52 -3.44
C GLY A 68 -2.34 17.22 -3.77
N TRP A 69 -2.78 16.49 -2.76
CA TRP A 69 -3.64 15.31 -2.85
C TRP A 69 -4.88 15.53 -1.94
N PRO A 70 -5.98 14.78 -2.14
CA PRO A 70 -7.26 15.05 -1.47
C PRO A 70 -7.29 14.59 0.00
N SER A 71 -6.36 15.08 0.81
CA SER A 71 -6.16 14.66 2.21
C SER A 71 -7.33 15.00 3.14
N HIS A 72 -8.13 16.01 2.79
CA HIS A 72 -9.32 16.43 3.56
C HIS A 72 -10.59 15.66 3.21
N GLU A 73 -10.55 14.75 2.23
CA GLU A 73 -11.67 13.87 1.95
C GLU A 73 -11.87 12.86 3.07
N SER A 74 -13.13 12.46 3.29
CA SER A 74 -13.42 11.45 4.31
C SER A 74 -12.90 10.08 3.89
N PHE A 75 -12.32 9.34 4.84
CA PHE A 75 -11.91 7.95 4.62
C PHE A 75 -13.08 7.11 4.10
N TYR A 76 -14.26 7.27 4.72
CA TYR A 76 -15.46 6.55 4.34
C TYR A 76 -15.85 6.76 2.88
N TYR A 77 -15.75 7.98 2.36
CA TYR A 77 -16.15 8.29 0.98
C TYR A 77 -15.18 7.69 -0.06
N ILE A 78 -13.88 7.79 0.21
CA ILE A 78 -12.83 7.27 -0.68
C ILE A 78 -12.88 5.74 -0.71
N PHE A 79 -12.81 5.10 0.45
CA PHE A 79 -12.71 3.64 0.56
C PHE A 79 -14.06 2.92 0.52
N GLY A 80 -15.17 3.65 0.60
CA GLY A 80 -16.52 3.07 0.56
C GLY A 80 -16.90 2.28 1.81
N GLY A 81 -16.17 2.46 2.92
CA GLY A 81 -16.39 1.73 4.16
C GLY A 81 -15.79 2.42 5.38
N ASP A 82 -16.28 2.04 6.56
CA ASP A 82 -15.77 2.54 7.84
C ASP A 82 -14.29 2.14 8.04
N LEU A 83 -13.55 2.92 8.83
CA LEU A 83 -12.18 2.57 9.22
C LEU A 83 -12.09 1.14 9.75
N ILE A 84 -11.01 0.42 9.39
CA ILE A 84 -10.80 -0.95 9.84
C ILE A 84 -10.38 -0.95 11.30
N GLY A 85 -11.21 -1.52 12.16
CA GLY A 85 -11.02 -1.66 13.59
C GLY A 85 -12.35 -1.56 14.34
N THR A 86 -12.27 -1.63 15.67
CA THR A 86 -13.42 -1.56 16.57
C THR A 86 -13.46 -0.18 17.21
N ALA A 87 -14.59 0.51 17.09
CA ALA A 87 -14.79 1.80 17.76
C ALA A 87 -14.63 1.65 19.29
N ASP A 88 -13.88 2.57 19.90
CA ASP A 88 -13.86 2.73 21.36
C ASP A 88 -15.26 3.11 21.87
N THR A 89 -15.56 2.76 23.11
CA THR A 89 -16.85 3.02 23.77
C THR A 89 -17.30 4.49 23.75
N LYS A 90 -16.36 5.43 23.57
CA LYS A 90 -16.62 6.87 23.54
C LYS A 90 -16.62 7.47 22.14
N THR A 91 -16.40 6.67 21.11
CA THR A 91 -16.34 7.12 19.71
C THR A 91 -17.57 6.62 18.97
N SER A 92 -18.36 7.54 18.45
CA SER A 92 -19.52 7.21 17.63
C SER A 92 -19.12 6.82 16.21
N THR A 93 -19.96 6.00 15.55
CA THR A 93 -19.79 5.67 14.13
C THR A 93 -19.83 6.91 13.25
N SER A 94 -20.67 7.91 13.58
CA SER A 94 -20.73 9.18 12.84
C SER A 94 -19.41 9.94 12.90
N GLU A 95 -18.74 9.97 14.06
CA GLU A 95 -17.42 10.60 14.18
C GLU A 95 -16.39 9.86 13.31
N LEU A 96 -16.38 8.53 13.32
CA LEU A 96 -15.46 7.74 12.48
C LEU A 96 -15.69 7.98 10.99
N ARG A 97 -16.93 8.20 10.54
CA ARG A 97 -17.23 8.51 9.14
C ARG A 97 -16.81 9.90 8.71
N SER A 98 -16.69 10.84 9.65
CA SER A 98 -16.18 12.18 9.39
C SER A 98 -14.65 12.29 9.38
N VAL A 99 -13.95 11.22 9.80
CA VAL A 99 -12.48 11.17 9.79
C VAL A 99 -11.96 11.33 8.36
N THR A 100 -11.05 12.28 8.19
CA THR A 100 -10.37 12.55 6.91
C THR A 100 -9.16 11.65 6.70
N LEU A 101 -8.65 11.60 5.47
CA LEU A 101 -7.40 10.88 5.19
C LEU A 101 -6.23 11.46 6.00
N GLN A 102 -6.18 12.78 6.16
CA GLN A 102 -5.19 13.48 6.97
C GLN A 102 -5.26 13.05 8.44
N ASP A 103 -6.44 12.97 9.03
CA ASP A 103 -6.62 12.54 10.42
C ASP A 103 -6.04 11.13 10.66
N VAL A 104 -6.21 10.22 9.69
CA VAL A 104 -5.65 8.87 9.75
C VAL A 104 -4.11 8.90 9.73
N LEU A 105 -3.51 9.75 8.90
CA LEU A 105 -2.06 9.95 8.85
C LEU A 105 -1.52 10.62 10.12
N ASP A 106 -2.30 11.50 10.74
CA ASP A 106 -1.90 12.21 11.94
C ASP A 106 -1.95 11.33 13.19
N ALA A 107 -2.83 10.33 13.21
CA ALA A 107 -3.07 9.47 14.35
C ALA A 107 -2.86 7.97 14.06
N PRO A 108 -1.65 7.52 13.67
CA PRO A 108 -1.38 6.10 13.49
C PRO A 108 -1.49 5.32 14.83
N GLY A 109 -1.54 3.99 14.73
CA GLY A 109 -1.72 3.08 15.84
C GLY A 109 -3.19 2.78 16.16
N GLY A 110 -3.42 2.06 17.25
CA GLY A 110 -4.76 1.63 17.67
C GLY A 110 -4.83 0.16 18.07
N GLY A 111 -3.98 -0.69 17.49
CA GLY A 111 -3.94 -2.12 17.83
C GLY A 111 -5.28 -2.83 17.63
N GLY A 112 -6.16 -2.25 16.80
CA GLY A 112 -7.53 -2.71 16.56
C GLY A 112 -8.63 -1.91 17.25
N THR A 113 -8.34 -1.07 18.25
CA THR A 113 -9.32 -0.14 18.81
C THR A 113 -9.15 1.26 18.23
N LEU A 114 -10.19 1.75 17.57
CA LEU A 114 -10.26 3.07 16.95
C LEU A 114 -10.79 4.08 17.95
N LYS A 115 -10.13 5.24 18.03
CA LYS A 115 -10.52 6.31 18.94
C LYS A 115 -10.43 7.65 18.24
N VAL A 116 -11.50 8.43 18.28
CA VAL A 116 -11.52 9.85 17.97
C VAL A 116 -11.55 10.61 19.29
N SER A 117 -10.59 11.51 19.53
CA SER A 117 -10.51 12.27 20.78
C SER A 117 -9.66 13.51 20.65
N ASN A 118 -10.08 14.57 21.35
CA ASN A 118 -9.39 15.87 21.41
C ASN A 118 -7.93 15.79 21.90
N ASN A 119 -7.56 14.75 22.65
CA ASN A 119 -6.22 14.64 23.25
C ASN A 119 -5.29 13.68 22.50
N LYS A 120 -5.83 12.56 21.99
CA LYS A 120 -5.06 11.56 21.24
C LYS A 120 -6.01 10.59 20.53
N SER A 121 -6.17 10.79 19.23
CA SER A 121 -6.84 9.83 18.36
C SER A 121 -5.94 8.62 18.09
N LYS A 122 -6.55 7.50 17.70
CA LYS A 122 -5.88 6.27 17.24
C LYS A 122 -6.70 5.73 16.08
N LEU A 123 -6.23 5.94 14.86
CA LEU A 123 -7.00 5.73 13.63
C LEU A 123 -6.31 4.77 12.66
N GLY A 124 -5.05 4.38 12.94
CA GLY A 124 -4.30 3.44 12.11
C GLY A 124 -4.92 2.03 12.03
N GLY A 125 -5.72 1.63 13.01
CA GLY A 125 -6.34 0.29 13.04
C GLY A 125 -5.35 -0.83 13.43
N PRO A 126 -5.74 -2.11 13.28
CA PRO A 126 -4.81 -3.23 13.47
C PRO A 126 -3.64 -3.13 12.48
N SER A 127 -2.41 -3.31 12.97
CA SER A 127 -1.16 -3.20 12.18
C SER A 127 -1.04 -1.94 11.32
N ASN A 128 -1.68 -0.83 11.71
CA ASN A 128 -1.70 0.41 10.91
C ASN A 128 -2.31 0.26 9.51
N VAL A 129 -3.21 -0.72 9.30
CA VAL A 129 -3.84 -0.95 7.99
C VAL A 129 -4.46 0.31 7.37
N ASN A 130 -5.16 1.14 8.14
CA ASN A 130 -5.80 2.35 7.60
C ASN A 130 -4.76 3.38 7.18
N TYR A 131 -3.65 3.47 7.92
CA TYR A 131 -2.53 4.36 7.64
C TYR A 131 -1.85 4.00 6.31
N PHE A 132 -1.65 2.71 6.07
CA PHE A 132 -1.09 2.21 4.82
C PHE A 132 -2.07 2.29 3.65
N LEU A 133 -3.36 2.02 3.87
CA LEU A 133 -4.41 2.22 2.86
C LEU A 133 -4.41 3.64 2.33
N VAL A 134 -4.35 4.64 3.22
CA VAL A 134 -4.29 6.06 2.84
C VAL A 134 -3.07 6.35 1.98
N ALA A 135 -1.89 5.85 2.36
CA ALA A 135 -0.67 6.07 1.57
C ALA A 135 -0.73 5.39 0.19
N MET A 136 -1.28 4.17 0.10
CA MET A 136 -1.44 3.49 -1.18
C MET A 136 -2.38 4.27 -2.11
N TYR A 137 -3.50 4.79 -1.58
CA TYR A 137 -4.39 5.68 -2.35
C TYR A 137 -3.69 6.96 -2.78
N ALA A 138 -2.98 7.64 -1.87
CA ALA A 138 -2.27 8.88 -2.19
C ALA A 138 -1.21 8.66 -3.28
N ASN A 139 -0.50 7.53 -3.26
CA ASN A 139 0.42 7.15 -4.34
C ASN A 139 -0.29 6.96 -5.67
N ALA A 140 -1.45 6.29 -5.68
CA ALA A 140 -2.21 6.06 -6.91
C ALA A 140 -2.75 7.38 -7.49
N TYR A 141 -3.20 8.28 -6.62
CA TYR A 141 -3.67 9.61 -6.98
C TYR A 141 -2.55 10.50 -7.53
N MET A 142 -1.37 10.45 -6.90
CA MET A 142 -0.21 11.29 -7.25
C MET A 142 0.67 10.70 -8.36
N SER A 143 0.33 9.52 -8.89
CA SER A 143 1.13 8.86 -9.92
C SER A 143 1.36 9.77 -11.13
N GLY A 144 2.61 9.88 -11.58
CA GLY A 144 3.03 10.79 -12.66
C GLY A 144 3.41 12.19 -12.17
N SER A 145 3.41 12.44 -10.84
CA SER A 145 3.78 13.71 -10.23
C SER A 145 4.63 13.48 -8.97
N ASN A 146 5.40 14.49 -8.53
CA ASN A 146 6.18 14.47 -7.28
C ASN A 146 7.05 13.21 -7.11
N ASP A 147 7.73 12.78 -8.18
CA ASP A 147 8.57 11.59 -8.23
C ASP A 147 7.85 10.25 -7.95
N VAL A 148 6.52 10.26 -7.88
CA VAL A 148 5.70 9.06 -7.74
C VAL A 148 5.41 8.48 -9.13
N TRP A 149 5.71 7.20 -9.29
CA TRP A 149 5.28 6.41 -10.43
C TRP A 149 4.58 5.16 -9.92
N PHE A 150 3.25 5.22 -9.81
CA PHE A 150 2.39 4.12 -9.36
C PHE A 150 1.09 4.06 -10.18
N PRO A 151 1.18 3.68 -11.46
CA PRO A 151 0.11 3.85 -12.44
C PRO A 151 -1.03 2.82 -12.32
N VAL A 152 -1.36 2.35 -11.11
CA VAL A 152 -2.45 1.35 -10.91
C VAL A 152 -3.81 1.85 -11.37
N ALA A 153 -4.02 3.17 -11.31
CA ALA A 153 -5.25 3.86 -11.68
C ALA A 153 -5.16 4.58 -13.04
N ASP A 154 -4.17 4.22 -13.87
CA ASP A 154 -4.02 4.75 -15.21
C ASP A 154 -4.03 3.60 -16.24
N PRO A 155 -5.20 3.27 -16.81
CA PRO A 155 -5.32 2.22 -17.83
C PRO A 155 -4.46 2.46 -19.06
N SER A 156 -4.15 3.73 -19.38
CA SER A 156 -3.27 4.07 -20.52
C SER A 156 -1.81 3.70 -20.28
N SER A 157 -1.41 3.63 -19.00
CA SER A 157 -0.10 3.18 -18.53
C SER A 157 -0.09 1.72 -18.05
N GLY A 158 -1.16 0.96 -18.33
CA GLY A 158 -1.29 -0.46 -17.96
C GLY A 158 -1.92 -0.72 -16.57
N GLY A 159 -2.45 0.31 -15.93
CA GLY A 159 -3.23 0.19 -14.69
C GLY A 159 -4.51 -0.63 -14.86
N ALA A 160 -4.88 -1.36 -13.80
CA ALA A 160 -6.09 -2.19 -13.79
C ALA A 160 -7.36 -1.41 -13.41
N TYR A 161 -7.20 -0.21 -12.85
CA TYR A 161 -8.31 0.57 -12.30
C TYR A 161 -8.52 1.85 -13.10
N SER A 162 -9.77 2.24 -13.27
CA SER A 162 -10.13 3.47 -13.99
C SER A 162 -9.92 4.75 -13.19
N THR A 163 -9.91 4.66 -11.85
CA THR A 163 -9.65 5.79 -10.94
C THR A 163 -8.91 5.33 -9.68
N PRO A 164 -8.22 6.24 -8.97
CA PRO A 164 -7.60 5.94 -7.68
C PRO A 164 -8.60 5.45 -6.62
N GLU A 165 -9.84 5.94 -6.62
CA GLU A 165 -10.90 5.50 -5.71
C GLU A 165 -11.38 4.08 -6.00
N ALA A 166 -11.44 3.68 -7.28
CA ALA A 166 -11.78 2.31 -7.65
C ALA A 166 -10.71 1.33 -7.13
N TYR A 167 -9.44 1.70 -7.28
CA TYR A 167 -8.32 0.99 -6.67
C TYR A 167 -8.42 0.93 -5.14
N ALA A 168 -8.67 2.07 -4.49
CA ALA A 168 -8.76 2.16 -3.03
C ALA A 168 -9.86 1.27 -2.46
N ARG A 169 -11.04 1.23 -3.09
CA ARG A 169 -12.18 0.40 -2.66
C ARG A 169 -11.90 -1.08 -2.77
N ASP A 170 -11.21 -1.50 -3.84
CA ASP A 170 -10.82 -2.89 -4.03
C ASP A 170 -9.77 -3.31 -2.99
N LEU A 171 -8.72 -2.50 -2.80
CA LEU A 171 -7.70 -2.73 -1.79
C LEU A 171 -8.30 -2.74 -0.36
N TYR A 172 -9.26 -1.86 -0.07
CA TYR A 172 -9.97 -1.85 1.21
C TYR A 172 -10.79 -3.13 1.43
N SER A 173 -11.45 -3.64 0.39
CA SER A 173 -12.18 -4.91 0.47
C SER A 173 -11.24 -6.04 0.90
N ASP A 174 -10.07 -6.15 0.28
CA ASP A 174 -9.04 -7.14 0.64
C ASP A 174 -8.52 -6.95 2.06
N ALA A 175 -8.19 -5.71 2.42
CA ALA A 175 -7.69 -5.35 3.74
C ALA A 175 -8.71 -5.63 4.86
N LYS A 176 -10.01 -5.53 4.58
CA LYS A 176 -11.06 -5.82 5.57
C LYS A 176 -11.12 -7.30 5.94
N TRP A 177 -10.84 -8.19 5.00
CA TRP A 177 -10.86 -9.64 5.23
C TRP A 177 -9.51 -10.19 5.68
N ASN A 178 -8.40 -9.56 5.27
CA ASN A 178 -7.03 -10.06 5.50
C ASN A 178 -6.14 -9.01 6.18
N THR A 179 -6.70 -8.29 7.16
CA THR A 179 -6.13 -7.05 7.71
C THR A 179 -4.65 -7.10 8.03
N TYR A 180 -4.19 -8.10 8.78
CA TYR A 180 -2.79 -8.17 9.20
C TYR A 180 -1.84 -8.47 8.03
N SER A 181 -2.21 -9.40 7.14
CA SER A 181 -1.40 -9.75 5.96
C SER A 181 -1.30 -8.57 5.00
N VAL A 182 -2.44 -7.95 4.68
CA VAL A 182 -2.49 -6.84 3.72
C VAL A 182 -1.77 -5.61 4.27
N ALA A 183 -1.88 -5.32 5.56
CA ALA A 183 -1.12 -4.24 6.20
C ALA A 183 0.40 -4.45 6.10
N ASP A 184 0.88 -5.68 6.35
CA ASP A 184 2.29 -6.03 6.23
C ASP A 184 2.77 -5.94 4.77
N GLU A 185 1.98 -6.45 3.83
CA GLU A 185 2.26 -6.36 2.40
C GLU A 185 2.35 -4.90 1.92
N MET A 186 1.42 -4.03 2.35
CA MET A 186 1.47 -2.60 2.01
C MET A 186 2.69 -1.91 2.62
N SER A 187 3.02 -2.19 3.89
CA SER A 187 4.22 -1.63 4.52
C SER A 187 5.48 -2.03 3.76
N ASN A 188 5.66 -3.33 3.51
CA ASN A 188 6.80 -3.85 2.77
C ASN A 188 6.86 -3.31 1.35
N PHE A 189 5.71 -3.18 0.67
CA PHE A 189 5.65 -2.60 -0.67
C PHE A 189 6.11 -1.13 -0.68
N ILE A 190 5.65 -0.33 0.28
CA ILE A 190 6.05 1.07 0.40
C ILE A 190 7.55 1.19 0.70
N ASP A 191 8.07 0.34 1.58
CA ASP A 191 9.49 0.36 1.95
C ASP A 191 10.39 -0.09 0.78
N ASP A 192 10.05 -1.19 0.11
CA ASP A 192 10.78 -1.74 -1.04
C ASP A 192 10.80 -0.77 -2.24
N ASN A 193 9.70 -0.02 -2.42
CA ASN A 193 9.50 0.84 -3.58
C ASN A 193 9.60 2.34 -3.25
N HIS A 194 10.12 2.69 -2.07
CA HIS A 194 10.23 4.08 -1.67
C HIS A 194 11.08 4.86 -2.68
N VAL A 195 10.68 6.10 -3.00
CA VAL A 195 11.49 6.99 -3.86
C VAL A 195 12.94 7.01 -3.35
N GLY A 196 13.88 6.69 -4.23
CA GLY A 196 15.31 6.54 -3.90
C GLY A 196 15.81 5.10 -3.72
N ASN A 197 14.92 4.12 -3.52
CA ASN A 197 15.29 2.69 -3.38
C ASN A 197 15.27 1.92 -4.71
N VAL A 198 14.53 2.40 -5.72
CA VAL A 198 14.11 1.57 -6.87
C VAL A 198 14.78 1.96 -8.20
N CYS A 199 15.23 3.21 -8.35
CA CYS A 199 16.01 3.65 -9.50
C CYS A 199 17.33 4.29 -8.99
N GLN A 200 18.43 3.54 -9.10
CA GLN A 200 19.80 4.05 -9.06
C GLN A 200 20.52 3.67 -10.35
#